data_AF-A0AAW8LTT9-F1
#
_entry.id   AF-A0AAW8LTT9-F1
#
_cell.length_a   1.000
_cell.length_b   1.000
_cell.length_c   1.000
_cell.angle_alpha   90.00
_cell.angle_beta   90.00
_cell.angle_gamma   90.00
#
_symmetry.space_group_name_H-M   'P 1'
#
loop_
_entity.id
_entity.type
_entity.pdbx_description
1 polymer ?
#
loop_
_entity_poly.entity_id
_entity_poly.type
_entity_poly.pdbx_seq_one_letter_code
_entity_poly.pdbx_strand_id
1 'polypeptide(L)'
;MKATTLLQAVHSMGRMNYPDASKKWITVMHQLGSRIGLAHGVAMSSVGKLDMMLRQLESEHLEELALPEESEDASFITDQISVFSDSWLLAAYEVIRAARAQGATDPKIVSLYEQLTLARIPVAKAEISGADRYKNKHKVLPNLMLYPVGDGPDNSPKAYAHDGSYIVPKGVCAETGAIVWYPIDLASQQTVAVCRRDLSDSFLGLFD
;
A
#
# COMPACT_ATOMS: atom_id res chain seq x y z
N MET A 1 21.35 4.71 23.06
CA MET A 1 21.30 4.68 21.58
C MET A 1 20.29 5.73 21.11
N LYS A 2 20.55 6.51 20.05
CA LYS A 2 19.59 7.53 19.58
C LYS A 2 18.55 6.88 18.65
N ALA A 3 17.28 7.27 18.74
CA ALA A 3 16.23 6.75 17.85
C ALA A 3 16.55 6.96 16.36
N THR A 4 17.18 8.09 16.01
CA THR A 4 17.63 8.36 14.64
C THR A 4 18.69 7.36 14.16
N THR A 5 19.56 6.87 15.05
CA THR A 5 20.55 5.83 14.73
C THR A 5 19.88 4.48 14.45
N LEU A 6 18.82 4.13 15.18
CA LEU A 6 18.04 2.91 14.92
C LEU A 6 17.36 2.96 13.55
N LEU A 7 16.70 4.08 13.22
CA LEU A 7 16.07 4.24 11.90
C LEU A 7 17.09 4.17 10.75
N GLN A 8 18.28 4.75 10.95
CA GLN A 8 19.39 4.64 10.00
C GLN A 8 19.90 3.20 9.86
N ALA A 9 19.96 2.45 10.96
CA ALA A 9 20.37 1.06 10.95
C ALA A 9 19.39 0.21 10.15
N VAL A 10 18.09 0.32 10.40
CA VAL A 10 17.03 -0.40 9.65
C VAL A 10 17.12 -0.10 8.15
N HIS A 11 17.23 1.17 7.77
CA HIS A 11 17.40 1.54 6.37
C HIS A 11 18.69 0.97 5.75
N SER A 12 19.79 0.97 6.50
CA SER A 12 21.07 0.43 6.03
C SER A 12 21.00 -1.08 5.85
N MET A 13 20.38 -1.80 6.79
CA MET A 13 20.12 -3.24 6.70
C MET A 13 19.26 -3.55 5.47
N GLY A 14 18.16 -2.83 5.26
CA GLY A 14 17.33 -2.99 4.06
C GLY A 14 18.11 -2.80 2.75
N ARG A 15 19.01 -1.80 2.68
CA ARG A 15 19.86 -1.62 1.50
C ARG A 15 20.88 -2.75 1.29
N MET A 16 21.43 -3.30 2.37
CA MET A 16 22.39 -4.41 2.30
C MET A 16 21.70 -5.74 1.93
N ASN A 17 20.51 -5.99 2.46
CA ASN A 17 19.76 -7.23 2.25
C ASN A 17 18.97 -7.22 0.93
N TYR A 18 18.60 -6.04 0.40
CA TYR A 18 17.90 -5.90 -0.88
C TYR A 18 18.66 -4.97 -1.86
N PRO A 19 19.91 -5.30 -2.26
CA PRO A 19 20.74 -4.42 -3.07
C PRO A 19 20.14 -4.16 -4.46
N ASP A 20 19.51 -5.17 -5.07
CA ASP A 20 18.86 -5.03 -6.38
C ASP A 20 17.68 -4.08 -6.33
N ALA A 21 16.83 -4.19 -5.30
CA ALA A 21 15.71 -3.29 -5.10
C ALA A 21 16.19 -1.85 -4.84
N SER A 22 17.24 -1.68 -4.02
CA SER A 22 17.86 -0.37 -3.80
C SER A 22 18.39 0.24 -5.10
N LYS A 23 18.97 -0.57 -6.00
CA LYS A 23 19.45 -0.11 -7.31
C LYS A 23 18.30 0.26 -8.24
N LYS A 24 17.23 -0.56 -8.30
CA LYS A 24 16.04 -0.26 -9.11
C LYS A 24 15.35 1.03 -8.65
N TRP A 25 15.29 1.31 -7.35
CA TRP A 25 14.76 2.59 -6.85
C TRP A 25 15.54 3.80 -7.37
N ILE A 26 16.87 3.70 -7.47
CA ILE A 26 17.70 4.76 -8.06
C ILE A 26 17.34 4.95 -9.53
N THR A 27 17.23 3.85 -10.30
CA THR A 27 16.81 3.89 -11.71
C THR A 27 15.45 4.56 -11.87
N VAL A 28 14.46 4.12 -11.10
CA VAL A 28 13.08 4.63 -11.15
C VAL A 28 13.05 6.12 -10.78
N MET A 29 13.77 6.53 -9.73
CA MET A 29 13.88 7.94 -9.32
C MET A 29 14.44 8.82 -10.45
N HIS A 30 15.49 8.40 -11.16
CA HIS A 30 16.04 9.17 -12.26
C HIS A 30 15.10 9.21 -13.47
N GLN A 31 14.58 8.05 -13.88
CA GLN A 31 13.78 7.94 -15.10
C GLN A 31 12.40 8.57 -14.94
N LEU A 32 11.71 8.32 -13.83
CA LEU A 32 10.41 8.90 -13.58
C LEU A 32 10.54 10.35 -13.11
N GLY A 33 11.48 10.66 -12.21
CA GLY A 33 11.69 12.01 -11.68
C GLY A 33 11.99 13.05 -12.75
N SER A 34 12.70 12.69 -13.83
CA SER A 34 12.91 13.57 -14.99
C SER A 34 11.60 13.93 -15.72
N ARG A 35 10.56 13.09 -15.63
CA ARG A 35 9.25 13.31 -16.28
C ARG A 35 8.27 14.11 -15.43
N ILE A 36 8.33 13.96 -14.10
CA ILE A 36 7.34 14.56 -13.17
C ILE A 36 7.87 15.76 -12.37
N GLY A 37 9.13 16.12 -12.58
CA GLY A 37 9.77 17.28 -11.99
C GLY A 37 10.47 17.00 -10.65
N LEU A 38 11.35 17.93 -10.27
CA LEU A 38 12.30 17.76 -9.16
C LEU A 38 11.61 17.50 -7.81
N ALA A 39 10.50 18.19 -7.51
CA ALA A 39 9.78 18.04 -6.24
C ALA A 39 9.27 16.60 -6.03
N HIS A 40 8.72 15.98 -7.08
CA HIS A 40 8.29 14.59 -7.02
C HIS A 40 9.48 13.62 -7.01
N GLY A 41 10.61 13.97 -7.65
CA GLY A 41 11.85 13.20 -7.55
C GLY A 41 12.39 13.11 -6.11
N VAL A 42 12.28 14.19 -5.32
CA VAL A 42 12.64 14.16 -3.89
C VAL A 42 11.65 13.30 -3.09
N ALA A 43 10.36 13.38 -3.38
CA ALA A 43 9.36 12.51 -2.78
C ALA A 43 9.67 11.04 -3.04
N MET A 44 10.04 10.68 -4.28
CA MET A 44 10.45 9.32 -4.65
C MET A 44 11.65 8.80 -3.86
N SER A 45 12.64 9.65 -3.56
CA SER A 45 13.75 9.25 -2.69
C SER A 45 13.25 8.84 -1.30
N SER A 46 12.26 9.55 -0.76
CA SER A 46 11.66 9.22 0.54
C SER A 46 10.83 7.94 0.47
N VAL A 47 10.07 7.74 -0.62
CA VAL A 47 9.33 6.48 -0.88
C VAL A 47 10.28 5.29 -0.96
N GLY A 48 11.40 5.41 -1.68
CA GLY A 48 12.39 4.34 -1.80
C GLY A 48 13.12 4.03 -0.49
N LYS A 49 13.44 5.04 0.32
CA LYS A 49 14.00 4.81 1.67
C LYS A 49 13.03 4.07 2.57
N LEU A 50 11.77 4.50 2.58
CA LEU A 50 10.71 3.85 3.34
C LEU A 50 10.47 2.42 2.85
N ASP A 51 10.52 2.18 1.54
CA ASP A 51 10.46 0.82 0.99
C ASP A 51 11.59 -0.05 1.55
N MET A 52 12.85 0.38 1.50
CA MET A 52 13.96 -0.43 2.04
C MET A 52 13.79 -0.73 3.54
N MET A 53 13.30 0.23 4.32
CA MET A 53 13.00 0.00 5.73
C MET A 53 11.88 -1.01 5.91
N LEU A 54 10.76 -0.85 5.21
CA LEU A 54 9.65 -1.79 5.23
C LEU A 54 10.09 -3.17 4.80
N ARG A 55 10.93 -3.28 3.76
CA ARG A 55 11.41 -4.57 3.29
C ARG A 55 12.12 -5.36 4.38
N GLN A 56 12.96 -4.67 5.16
CA GLN A 56 13.67 -5.24 6.30
C GLN A 56 12.71 -5.63 7.43
N LEU A 57 11.85 -4.70 7.85
CA LEU A 57 10.90 -4.92 8.95
C LEU A 57 9.92 -6.06 8.66
N GLU A 58 9.45 -6.17 7.42
CA GLU A 58 8.54 -7.24 7.00
C GLU A 58 9.22 -8.62 7.03
N SER A 59 10.50 -8.72 6.68
CA SER A 59 11.21 -9.99 6.78
C SER A 59 11.48 -10.39 8.23
N GLU A 60 11.81 -9.44 9.10
CA GLU A 60 11.89 -9.69 10.55
C GLU A 60 10.53 -10.10 11.12
N HIS A 61 9.46 -9.42 10.70
CA HIS A 61 8.11 -9.74 11.12
C HIS A 61 7.67 -11.15 10.68
N LEU A 62 8.05 -11.56 9.47
CA LEU A 62 7.80 -12.93 9.00
C LEU A 62 8.51 -13.97 9.87
N GLU A 63 9.75 -13.70 10.28
CA GLU A 63 10.50 -14.56 11.19
C GLU A 63 9.80 -14.68 12.55
N GLU A 64 9.27 -13.57 13.08
CA GLU A 64 8.51 -13.55 14.33
C GLU A 64 7.20 -14.35 14.24
N LEU A 65 6.45 -14.20 13.14
CA LEU A 65 5.20 -14.93 12.91
C LEU A 65 5.41 -16.45 12.80
N ALA A 66 6.62 -16.91 12.50
CA ALA A 66 6.96 -18.33 12.45
C ALA A 66 7.27 -18.93 13.83
N LEU A 67 7.41 -18.12 14.88
CA LEU A 67 7.68 -18.57 16.25
C LEU A 67 6.37 -19.00 16.96
N PRO A 68 6.39 -20.03 17.82
CA PRO A 68 5.24 -20.41 18.65
C PRO A 68 4.75 -19.26 19.55
N GLU A 69 3.44 -19.17 19.77
CA GLU A 69 2.64 -18.09 20.40
C GLU A 69 3.03 -17.65 21.84
N GLU A 70 4.27 -17.22 22.09
CA GLU A 70 4.69 -16.71 23.42
C GLU A 70 5.05 -15.20 23.44
N SER A 71 4.98 -14.45 22.33
CA SER A 71 5.32 -13.02 22.33
C SER A 71 4.09 -12.11 22.25
N GLU A 72 3.77 -11.44 23.37
CA GLU A 72 2.85 -10.28 23.38
C GLU A 72 3.33 -9.13 22.45
N ASP A 73 4.63 -9.10 22.13
CA ASP A 73 5.28 -8.08 21.31
C ASP A 73 4.89 -8.13 19.81
N ALA A 74 4.38 -9.26 19.30
CA ALA A 74 4.03 -9.41 17.88
C ALA A 74 2.96 -8.40 17.41
N SER A 75 2.07 -7.96 18.31
CA SER A 75 1.02 -6.99 17.99
C SER A 75 1.57 -5.60 17.68
N PHE A 76 2.61 -5.14 18.40
CA PHE A 76 3.09 -3.76 18.27
C PHE A 76 3.87 -3.55 16.96
N ILE A 77 4.67 -4.54 16.56
CA ILE A 77 5.45 -4.48 15.30
C ILE A 77 4.49 -4.49 14.10
N THR A 78 3.46 -5.32 14.13
CA THR A 78 2.43 -5.39 13.08
C THR A 78 1.78 -4.03 12.84
N ASP A 79 1.35 -3.35 13.91
CA ASP A 79 0.72 -2.03 13.82
C ASP A 79 1.68 -0.98 13.25
N GLN A 80 2.95 -1.01 13.67
CA GLN A 80 3.97 -0.08 13.16
C GLN A 80 4.24 -0.29 11.67
N ILE A 81 4.35 -1.55 11.22
CA ILE A 81 4.51 -1.90 9.81
C ILE A 81 3.27 -1.49 9.01
N SER A 82 2.07 -1.66 9.57
CA SER A 82 0.80 -1.21 8.97
C SER A 82 0.79 0.29 8.71
N VAL A 83 1.18 1.10 9.70
CA VAL A 83 1.25 2.57 9.58
C VAL A 83 2.28 3.00 8.54
N PHE A 84 3.46 2.37 8.52
CA PHE A 84 4.49 2.67 7.52
C PHE A 84 4.07 2.23 6.11
N SER A 85 3.36 1.11 6.00
CA SER A 85 2.84 0.61 4.72
C SER A 85 1.77 1.53 4.14
N ASP A 86 0.85 2.03 4.97
CA ASP A 86 -0.12 3.04 4.55
C ASP A 86 0.57 4.33 4.12
N SER A 87 1.56 4.81 4.89
CA SER A 87 2.34 6.00 4.55
C SER A 87 3.08 5.84 3.22
N TRP A 88 3.66 4.67 2.98
CA TRP A 88 4.31 4.33 1.72
C TRP A 88 3.29 4.32 0.56
N LEU A 89 2.13 3.67 0.74
CA LEU A 89 1.07 3.58 -0.26
C LEU A 89 0.58 4.96 -0.68
N LEU A 90 0.32 5.85 0.29
CA LEU A 90 -0.11 7.22 0.02
C LEU A 90 0.94 7.98 -0.79
N ALA A 91 2.21 7.92 -0.37
CA ALA A 91 3.29 8.64 -1.05
C ALA A 91 3.59 8.07 -2.45
N ALA A 92 3.61 6.74 -2.61
CA ALA A 92 3.83 6.07 -3.89
C ALA A 92 2.71 6.38 -4.89
N TYR A 93 1.45 6.37 -4.44
CA TYR A 93 0.31 6.74 -5.27
C TYR A 93 0.45 8.16 -5.83
N GLU A 94 0.85 9.14 -5.02
CA GLU A 94 0.96 10.52 -5.49
C GLU A 94 2.03 10.69 -6.58
N VAL A 95 3.14 9.95 -6.50
CA VAL A 95 4.18 9.93 -7.55
C VAL A 95 3.60 9.41 -8.88
N ILE A 96 2.91 8.27 -8.84
CA ILE A 96 2.32 7.67 -10.05
C ILE A 96 1.16 8.52 -10.59
N ARG A 97 0.34 9.09 -9.72
CA ARG A 97 -0.72 10.04 -10.09
C ARG A 97 -0.14 11.27 -10.80
N ALA A 98 0.96 11.82 -10.30
CA ALA A 98 1.65 12.92 -10.95
C ALA A 98 2.16 12.53 -12.36
N ALA A 99 2.73 11.33 -12.50
CA ALA A 99 3.15 10.81 -13.80
C ALA A 99 1.97 10.71 -14.79
N ARG A 100 0.83 10.18 -14.34
CA ARG A 100 -0.40 10.11 -15.14
C ARG A 100 -0.91 11.49 -15.54
N ALA A 101 -0.88 12.45 -14.61
CA ALA A 101 -1.31 13.82 -14.88
C ALA A 101 -0.41 14.54 -15.91
N GLN A 102 0.87 14.17 -15.98
CA GLN A 102 1.82 14.65 -16.99
C GLN A 102 1.74 13.87 -18.33
N GLY A 103 0.72 13.00 -18.50
CA GLY A 103 0.47 12.30 -19.75
C GLY A 103 1.17 10.94 -19.89
N ALA A 104 1.70 10.35 -18.82
CA ALA A 104 2.26 9.00 -18.89
C ALA A 104 1.17 7.97 -19.27
N THR A 105 1.35 7.34 -20.42
CA THR A 105 0.44 6.34 -21.01
C THR A 105 1.03 4.93 -21.02
N ASP A 106 2.23 4.74 -20.46
CA ASP A 106 2.88 3.44 -20.34
C ASP A 106 1.95 2.44 -19.63
N PRO A 107 1.65 1.27 -20.22
CA PRO A 107 0.76 0.29 -19.63
C PRO A 107 1.15 -0.14 -18.21
N LYS A 108 2.44 -0.23 -17.89
CA LYS A 108 2.91 -0.57 -16.54
C LYS A 108 2.54 0.53 -15.54
N ILE A 109 2.70 1.80 -15.93
CA ILE A 109 2.31 2.96 -15.10
C ILE A 109 0.79 2.99 -14.92
N VAL A 110 0.01 2.71 -15.97
CA VAL A 110 -1.45 2.67 -15.88
C VAL A 110 -1.91 1.56 -14.93
N SER A 111 -1.41 0.34 -15.12
CA SER A 111 -1.74 -0.81 -14.27
C SER A 111 -1.36 -0.54 -12.81
N LEU A 112 -0.16 -0.03 -12.56
CA LEU A 112 0.28 0.30 -11.21
C LEU A 112 -0.58 1.40 -10.58
N TYR A 113 -0.97 2.42 -11.35
CA TYR A 113 -1.88 3.46 -10.88
C TYR A 113 -3.22 2.87 -10.43
N GLU A 114 -3.80 1.97 -11.22
CA GLU A 114 -5.08 1.33 -10.90
C GLU A 114 -4.99 0.48 -9.63
N GLN A 115 -3.95 -0.34 -9.51
CA GLN A 115 -3.68 -1.15 -8.31
C GLN A 115 -3.46 -0.29 -7.06
N LEU A 116 -2.63 0.75 -7.15
CA LEU A 116 -2.41 1.70 -6.04
C LEU A 116 -3.71 2.42 -5.66
N THR A 117 -4.53 2.82 -6.64
CA THR A 117 -5.82 3.49 -6.39
C THR A 117 -6.74 2.59 -5.58
N LEU A 118 -6.77 1.29 -5.91
CA LEU A 118 -7.66 0.33 -5.28
C LEU A 118 -7.42 0.20 -3.77
N ALA A 119 -6.17 0.19 -3.34
CA ALA A 119 -5.82 0.19 -1.91
C ALA A 119 -5.86 1.59 -1.29
N ARG A 120 -5.37 2.62 -2.00
CA ARG A 120 -5.20 3.98 -1.46
C ARG A 120 -6.52 4.66 -1.11
N ILE A 121 -7.55 4.49 -1.94
CA ILE A 121 -8.84 5.18 -1.70
C ILE A 121 -9.47 4.75 -0.38
N PRO A 122 -9.62 3.44 -0.08
CA PRO A 122 -10.09 3.00 1.21
C PRO A 122 -9.22 3.47 2.39
N VAL A 123 -7.89 3.41 2.26
CA VAL A 123 -6.97 3.86 3.33
C VAL A 123 -7.11 5.36 3.60
N ALA A 124 -7.20 6.19 2.55
CA ALA A 124 -7.18 7.65 2.69
C ALA A 124 -8.55 8.27 2.98
N LYS A 125 -9.65 7.58 2.61
CA LYS A 125 -10.99 8.17 2.61
C LYS A 125 -12.06 7.32 3.31
N ALA A 126 -11.74 6.09 3.70
CA ALA A 126 -12.74 5.13 4.19
C ALA A 126 -13.90 4.90 3.20
N GLU A 127 -13.54 4.75 1.92
CA GLU A 127 -14.48 4.60 0.80
C GLU A 127 -14.06 3.48 -0.14
N ILE A 128 -15.02 2.83 -0.80
CA ILE A 128 -14.72 1.88 -1.87
C ILE A 128 -14.20 2.67 -3.09
N SER A 129 -13.09 2.20 -3.67
CA SER A 129 -12.47 2.86 -4.82
C SER A 129 -13.44 2.98 -5.99
N GLY A 130 -13.63 4.21 -6.49
CA GLY A 130 -14.48 4.50 -7.63
C GLY A 130 -15.99 4.58 -7.33
N ALA A 131 -16.42 4.42 -6.07
CA ALA A 131 -17.83 4.48 -5.69
C ALA A 131 -18.50 5.79 -6.12
N ASP A 132 -17.87 6.93 -5.86
CA ASP A 132 -18.37 8.24 -6.32
C ASP A 132 -18.57 8.33 -7.83
N ARG A 133 -17.57 7.87 -8.60
CA ARG A 133 -17.63 7.90 -10.07
C ARG A 133 -18.72 6.98 -10.59
N TYR A 134 -18.88 5.80 -9.99
CA TYR A 134 -19.94 4.87 -10.35
C TYR A 134 -21.31 5.48 -10.06
N LYS A 135 -21.52 6.03 -8.86
CA LYS A 135 -22.76 6.70 -8.45
C LYS A 135 -23.10 7.86 -9.39
N ASN A 136 -22.12 8.69 -9.75
CA ASN A 136 -22.35 9.81 -10.67
C ASN A 136 -22.72 9.35 -12.09
N LYS A 137 -22.15 8.23 -12.57
CA LYS A 137 -22.42 7.69 -13.91
C LYS A 137 -23.73 6.90 -14.00
N HIS A 138 -24.01 6.07 -13.00
CA HIS A 138 -25.11 5.10 -13.01
C HIS A 138 -26.29 5.50 -12.12
N LYS A 139 -26.20 6.62 -11.39
CA LYS A 139 -27.15 7.13 -10.39
C LYS A 139 -27.37 6.24 -9.16
N VAL A 140 -26.95 4.97 -9.22
CA VAL A 140 -27.08 3.97 -8.16
C VAL A 140 -25.79 3.17 -8.09
N LEU A 141 -25.33 2.82 -6.87
CA LEU A 141 -24.21 1.90 -6.66
C LEU A 141 -24.67 0.45 -6.83
N PRO A 142 -23.77 -0.50 -7.17
CA PRO A 142 -24.11 -1.92 -7.08
C PRO A 142 -24.57 -2.23 -5.66
N ASN A 143 -25.52 -3.16 -5.50
CA ASN A 143 -26.02 -3.55 -4.19
C ASN A 143 -24.96 -4.38 -3.46
N LEU A 144 -24.01 -3.69 -2.82
CA LEU A 144 -22.92 -4.28 -2.06
C LEU A 144 -23.37 -4.44 -0.62
N MET A 145 -23.47 -5.69 -0.16
CA MET A 145 -23.76 -6.01 1.22
C MET A 145 -22.44 -6.23 1.96
N LEU A 146 -22.21 -5.44 3.00
CA LEU A 146 -21.02 -5.49 3.84
C LEU A 146 -21.39 -6.01 5.23
N TYR A 147 -20.46 -6.72 5.86
CA TYR A 147 -20.63 -7.17 7.23
C TYR A 147 -19.97 -6.17 8.19
N PRO A 148 -20.68 -5.73 9.24
CA PRO A 148 -20.05 -4.99 10.33
C PRO A 148 -18.92 -5.82 10.96
N VAL A 149 -17.85 -5.15 11.39
CA VAL A 149 -16.78 -5.75 12.17
C VAL A 149 -16.89 -5.27 13.62
N GLY A 150 -16.85 -6.19 14.58
CA GLY A 150 -16.90 -5.92 16.02
C GLY A 150 -18.08 -6.60 16.74
N ASP A 151 -18.18 -6.40 18.06
CA ASP A 151 -19.18 -7.04 18.93
C ASP A 151 -20.51 -6.24 18.99
N GLY A 152 -20.92 -5.69 17.86
CA GLY A 152 -22.18 -4.96 17.77
C GLY A 152 -23.39 -5.85 18.04
N PRO A 153 -24.51 -5.29 18.53
CA PRO A 153 -25.74 -6.05 18.75
C PRO A 153 -26.38 -6.56 17.43
N ASP A 154 -25.95 -6.03 16.29
CA ASP A 154 -26.42 -6.38 14.96
C ASP A 154 -25.24 -6.57 13.99
N ASN A 155 -24.92 -7.84 13.72
CA ASN A 155 -23.92 -8.29 12.75
C ASN A 155 -24.55 -8.72 11.41
N SER A 156 -25.80 -8.32 11.15
CA SER A 156 -26.43 -8.60 9.87
C SER A 156 -25.77 -7.81 8.72
N PRO A 157 -25.83 -8.32 7.47
CA PRO A 157 -25.30 -7.61 6.32
C PRO A 157 -26.00 -6.25 6.13
N LYS A 158 -25.22 -5.18 5.93
CA LYS A 158 -25.72 -3.82 5.66
C LYS A 158 -25.32 -3.39 4.26
N ALA A 159 -26.22 -2.71 3.57
CA ALA A 159 -25.89 -2.13 2.27
C ALA A 159 -24.79 -1.07 2.44
N TYR A 160 -23.81 -1.06 1.55
CA TYR A 160 -22.74 -0.07 1.55
C TYR A 160 -23.31 1.35 1.46
N ALA A 161 -22.88 2.21 2.39
CA ALA A 161 -23.13 3.64 2.37
C ALA A 161 -21.81 4.39 2.14
N HIS A 162 -21.87 5.44 1.32
CA HIS A 162 -20.75 6.35 1.12
C HIS A 162 -20.75 7.41 2.22
N ASP A 163 -20.41 7.00 3.44
CA ASP A 163 -20.47 7.81 4.66
C ASP A 163 -19.17 7.76 5.50
N GLY A 164 -18.12 7.12 4.98
CA GLY A 164 -16.84 6.95 5.67
C GLY A 164 -16.80 5.78 6.66
N SER A 165 -17.84 4.93 6.69
CA SER A 165 -17.86 3.73 7.56
C SER A 165 -17.06 2.55 7.01
N TYR A 166 -16.62 2.60 5.74
CA TYR A 166 -15.89 1.50 5.11
C TYR A 166 -14.40 1.55 5.45
N ILE A 167 -13.98 0.69 6.37
CA ILE A 167 -12.57 0.47 6.69
C ILE A 167 -12.08 -0.74 5.89
N VAL A 168 -11.01 -0.57 5.12
CA VAL A 168 -10.41 -1.69 4.37
C VAL A 168 -9.81 -2.71 5.34
N PRO A 169 -10.20 -4.00 5.25
CA PRO A 169 -9.56 -5.04 6.03
C PRO A 169 -8.09 -5.17 5.62
N LYS A 170 -7.25 -5.47 6.61
CA LYS A 170 -5.82 -5.71 6.42
C LYS A 170 -5.45 -7.07 6.99
N GLY A 171 -4.43 -7.67 6.40
CA GLY A 171 -3.77 -8.84 6.93
C GLY A 171 -2.27 -8.78 6.67
N VAL A 172 -1.58 -9.88 6.98
CA VAL A 172 -0.15 -10.04 6.74
C VAL A 172 0.05 -11.14 5.70
N CYS A 173 0.93 -10.89 4.73
CA CYS A 173 1.33 -11.84 3.73
C CYS A 173 2.24 -12.90 4.36
N ALA A 174 1.78 -14.15 4.40
CA ALA A 174 2.51 -15.26 5.02
C ALA A 174 3.85 -15.60 4.33
N GLU A 175 4.11 -15.08 3.13
CA GLU A 175 5.36 -15.33 2.40
C GLU A 175 6.41 -14.24 2.59
N THR A 176 5.99 -13.02 2.97
CA THR A 176 6.87 -11.85 2.98
C THR A 176 6.81 -11.03 4.26
N GLY A 177 5.82 -11.28 5.13
CA GLY A 177 5.49 -10.44 6.28
C GLY A 177 4.93 -9.07 5.91
N ALA A 178 4.64 -8.83 4.62
CA ALA A 178 4.12 -7.55 4.15
C ALA A 178 2.64 -7.36 4.44
N ILE A 179 2.21 -6.10 4.57
CA ILE A 179 0.80 -5.77 4.71
C ILE A 179 0.05 -6.07 3.43
N VAL A 180 -1.11 -6.71 3.57
CA VAL A 180 -2.08 -6.96 2.50
C VAL A 180 -3.34 -6.18 2.81
N TRP A 181 -3.77 -5.31 1.89
CA TRP A 181 -5.08 -4.70 1.93
C TRP A 181 -6.09 -5.55 1.16
N TYR A 182 -7.31 -5.63 1.64
CA TYR A 182 -8.41 -6.38 1.01
C TYR A 182 -9.53 -5.45 0.52
N PRO A 183 -9.27 -4.54 -0.45
CA PRO A 183 -10.30 -3.67 -0.99
C PRO A 183 -11.32 -4.43 -1.85
N ILE A 184 -12.53 -3.89 -1.93
CA ILE A 184 -13.54 -4.32 -2.90
C ILE A 184 -13.24 -3.65 -4.25
N ASP A 185 -13.07 -4.46 -5.30
CA ASP A 185 -13.08 -4.01 -6.67
C ASP A 185 -14.53 -3.93 -7.18
N LEU A 186 -14.98 -2.72 -7.53
CA LEU A 186 -16.34 -2.50 -8.02
C LEU A 186 -16.62 -3.15 -9.37
N ALA A 187 -15.59 -3.36 -10.21
CA ALA A 187 -15.78 -3.94 -11.53
C ALA A 187 -16.14 -5.43 -11.43
N SER A 188 -15.41 -6.17 -10.60
CA SER A 188 -15.66 -7.59 -10.32
C SER A 188 -16.67 -7.82 -9.20
N GLN A 189 -16.94 -6.81 -8.36
CA GLN A 189 -17.68 -6.91 -7.10
C GLN A 189 -17.07 -7.94 -6.12
N GLN A 190 -15.76 -8.13 -6.21
CA GLN A 190 -15.02 -9.05 -5.35
C GLN A 190 -14.02 -8.30 -4.47
N THR A 191 -13.77 -8.86 -3.30
CA THR A 191 -12.62 -8.48 -2.48
C THR A 191 -11.36 -9.05 -3.14
N VAL A 192 -10.37 -8.20 -3.35
CA VAL A 192 -9.08 -8.62 -3.93
C VAL A 192 -7.96 -8.35 -2.94
N ALA A 193 -6.93 -9.20 -2.95
CA ALA A 193 -5.73 -9.01 -2.14
C ALA A 193 -4.78 -8.06 -2.87
N VAL A 194 -4.36 -6.99 -2.19
CA VAL A 194 -3.33 -6.06 -2.68
C VAL A 194 -2.18 -6.08 -1.68
N CYS A 195 -1.09 -6.74 -2.03
CA CYS A 195 0.10 -6.82 -1.19
C CYS A 195 1.01 -5.59 -1.39
N ARG A 196 1.50 -5.03 -0.30
CA ARG A 196 2.44 -3.90 -0.34
C ARG A 196 3.75 -4.26 -1.07
N ARG A 197 4.27 -5.47 -0.88
CA ARG A 197 5.49 -5.93 -1.54
C ARG A 197 5.30 -6.02 -3.05
N ASP A 198 4.19 -6.58 -3.53
CA ASP A 198 3.86 -6.69 -4.95
C ASP A 198 3.71 -5.33 -5.64
N LEU A 199 3.07 -4.36 -4.95
CA LEU A 199 2.98 -2.98 -5.43
C LEU A 199 4.37 -2.35 -5.55
N SER A 200 5.24 -2.58 -4.57
CA SER A 200 6.61 -2.08 -4.60
C SER A 200 7.42 -2.73 -5.72
N ASP A 201 7.33 -4.04 -5.89
CA ASP A 201 8.02 -4.75 -6.98
C ASP A 201 7.52 -4.32 -8.36
N SER A 202 6.21 -4.08 -8.50
CA SER A 202 5.63 -3.49 -9.72
C SER A 202 6.14 -2.07 -9.98
N PHE A 203 6.34 -1.28 -8.93
CA PHE A 203 6.97 0.05 -9.01
C PHE A 203 8.42 -0.04 -9.46
N LEU A 204 9.17 -1.00 -8.93
CA LEU A 204 10.56 -1.24 -9.30
C LEU A 204 10.72 -1.78 -10.73
N GLY A 205 9.74 -2.51 -11.23
CA GLY A 205 9.70 -3.09 -12.58
C GLY A 205 9.21 -2.16 -13.69
N LEU A 206 8.95 -0.87 -13.38
CA LEU A 206 8.45 0.11 -14.36
C LEU A 206 9.37 0.26 -15.59
N PHE A 207 10.67 0.05 -15.42
CA PHE A 207 11.68 0.27 -16.47
C PHE A 207 12.57 -0.95 -16.73
N ASP A 208 12.11 -2.13 -16.31
CA ASP A 208 12.67 -3.42 -16.72
C ASP A 208 12.29 -3.75 -18.18
#